data_AF-A0A354DFR6-F1
#
_entry.id   AF-A0A354DFR6-F1
#
_cell.length_a   1.000
_cell.length_b   1.000
_cell.length_c   1.000
_cell.angle_alpha   90.00
_cell.angle_beta   90.00
_cell.angle_gamma   90.00
#
_symmetry.space_group_name_H-M   'P 1'
#
loop_
_entity.id
_entity.type
_entity.pdbx_description
1 polymer ?
#
loop_
_entity_poly.entity_id
_entity_poly.type
_entity_poly.pdbx_seq_one_letter_code
_entity_poly.pdbx_strand_id
1 'polypeptide(L)'
;GEAKFSLEGEKMEEISVGIIGSTLERHCIYLQKELEHQGAQVVILDNTPDHPYPLTFCKGDSHYEDLDLSNTKVYFLRALFLPTPAFDASTIEVQMKADGYLAYAAERERYAAWLSWLKSAPFHGRVIVNPVDTLLIHFAKPYHLECLRAAGVPVPETLVTSDPEKVLAFSQDRDIVYKPVAGGA
;
A
#
# COMPACT_ATOMS: atom_id res chain seq x y z
N GLY A 1 17.52 45.59 -39.54
CA GLY A 1 17.85 44.24 -39.09
C GLY A 1 17.24 44.07 -37.73
N GLU A 2 16.09 43.40 -37.64
CA GLU A 2 15.42 43.13 -36.37
C GLU A 2 15.75 41.70 -35.96
N ALA A 3 16.41 41.56 -34.82
CA ALA A 3 16.70 40.27 -34.22
C ALA A 3 15.41 39.71 -33.60
N LYS A 4 14.90 38.63 -34.18
CA LYS A 4 13.89 37.77 -33.53
C LYS A 4 14.58 36.98 -32.43
N PHE A 5 14.27 37.29 -31.17
CA PHE A 5 14.49 36.35 -30.07
C PHE A 5 13.31 35.37 -30.06
N SER A 6 13.54 34.16 -30.53
CA SER A 6 12.65 33.03 -30.29
C SER A 6 12.90 32.50 -28.88
N LEU A 7 11.96 32.74 -27.97
CA LEU A 7 11.85 31.98 -26.73
C LEU A 7 11.17 30.65 -27.09
N GLU A 8 11.96 29.68 -27.55
CA GLU A 8 11.53 28.28 -27.50
C GLU A 8 11.46 27.91 -26.02
N GLY A 9 10.24 27.92 -25.47
CA GLY A 9 9.99 27.39 -24.14
C GLY A 9 10.42 25.94 -24.11
N GLU A 10 11.33 25.60 -23.20
CA GLU A 10 11.64 24.22 -22.86
C GLU A 10 10.31 23.50 -22.61
N LYS A 11 9.99 22.49 -23.43
CA LYS A 11 8.92 21.55 -23.11
C LYS A 11 9.32 20.90 -21.80
N MET A 12 8.72 21.33 -20.70
CA MET A 12 8.75 20.57 -19.44
C MET A 12 8.35 19.14 -19.79
N GLU A 13 9.19 18.18 -19.44
CA GLU A 13 8.81 16.77 -19.50
C GLU A 13 7.51 16.62 -18.72
N GLU A 14 6.53 16.01 -19.37
CA GLU A 14 5.22 15.79 -18.79
C GLU A 14 5.39 14.85 -17.58
N ILE A 15 5.13 15.37 -16.38
CA ILE A 15 5.38 14.63 -15.14
C ILE A 15 4.31 13.56 -15.00
N SER A 16 4.70 12.29 -15.06
CA SER A 16 3.81 11.14 -14.84
C SER A 16 3.90 10.61 -13.42
N VAL A 17 2.76 10.46 -12.75
CA VAL A 17 2.63 9.96 -11.38
C VAL A 17 1.66 8.78 -11.33
N GLY A 18 2.07 7.68 -10.71
CA GLY A 18 1.17 6.55 -10.42
C GLY A 18 0.57 6.64 -9.02
N ILE A 19 -0.68 6.25 -8.84
CA ILE A 19 -1.32 6.08 -7.54
C ILE A 19 -1.66 4.60 -7.38
N ILE A 20 -1.11 3.93 -6.38
CA ILE A 20 -1.35 2.50 -6.11
C ILE A 20 -2.43 2.42 -5.03
N GLY A 21 -3.60 1.93 -5.40
CA GLY A 21 -4.77 1.90 -4.52
C GLY A 21 -6.01 1.41 -5.24
N SER A 22 -7.12 2.14 -5.14
CA SER A 22 -8.38 1.80 -5.82
C SER A 22 -9.00 3.01 -6.50
N THR A 23 -9.56 2.77 -7.69
CA THR A 23 -10.35 3.74 -8.46
C THR A 23 -11.65 4.13 -7.76
N LEU A 24 -12.10 3.35 -6.78
CA LEU A 24 -13.30 3.63 -5.98
C LEU A 24 -12.99 4.34 -4.65
N GLU A 25 -11.71 4.50 -4.29
CA GLU A 25 -11.32 5.17 -3.05
C GLU A 25 -11.28 6.69 -3.23
N ARG A 26 -12.05 7.42 -2.40
CA ARG A 26 -12.11 8.89 -2.46
C ARG A 26 -10.74 9.56 -2.39
N HIS A 27 -9.82 9.01 -1.59
CA HIS A 27 -8.47 9.56 -1.47
C HIS A 27 -7.74 9.50 -2.83
N CYS A 28 -7.73 8.34 -3.48
CA CYS A 28 -7.11 8.17 -4.80
C CYS A 28 -7.71 9.14 -5.83
N ILE A 29 -9.06 9.25 -5.85
CA ILE A 29 -9.78 10.15 -6.75
C ILE A 29 -9.42 11.63 -6.51
N TYR A 30 -9.36 12.06 -5.25
CA TYR A 30 -9.06 13.47 -4.93
C TYR A 30 -7.60 13.81 -5.18
N LEU A 31 -6.67 12.89 -4.87
CA LEU A 31 -5.26 13.07 -5.16
C LEU A 31 -5.01 13.13 -6.67
N GLN A 32 -5.66 12.26 -7.45
CA GLN A 32 -5.58 12.29 -8.91
C GLN A 32 -5.98 13.68 -9.43
N LYS A 33 -7.15 14.18 -9.04
CA LYS A 33 -7.65 15.49 -9.49
C LYS A 33 -6.69 16.64 -9.15
N GLU A 34 -6.11 16.61 -7.96
CA GLU A 34 -5.19 17.66 -7.53
C GLU A 34 -3.85 17.60 -8.29
N LEU A 35 -3.29 16.41 -8.50
CA LEU A 35 -2.08 16.24 -9.29
C LEU A 35 -2.29 16.64 -10.76
N GLU A 36 -3.43 16.27 -11.35
CA GLU A 36 -3.81 16.68 -12.70
C GLU A 36 -4.00 18.20 -12.81
N HIS A 37 -4.61 18.83 -11.80
CA HIS A 37 -4.73 20.29 -11.72
C HIS A 37 -3.35 20.99 -11.67
N GLN A 38 -2.35 20.34 -11.08
CA GLN A 38 -0.96 20.82 -11.08
C GLN A 38 -0.19 20.48 -12.37
N GLY A 39 -0.83 19.85 -13.35
CA GLY A 39 -0.26 19.55 -14.67
C GLY A 39 0.46 18.20 -14.77
N ALA A 40 0.30 17.30 -13.78
CA ALA A 40 0.81 15.95 -13.89
C ALA A 40 -0.16 15.05 -14.69
N GLN A 41 0.40 14.08 -15.43
CA GLN A 41 -0.36 12.94 -15.91
C GLN A 41 -0.44 11.91 -14.80
N VAL A 42 -1.65 11.42 -14.51
CA VAL A 42 -1.86 10.53 -13.36
C VAL A 42 -2.53 9.25 -13.80
N VAL A 43 -2.02 8.12 -13.33
CA VAL A 43 -2.68 6.82 -13.46
C VAL A 43 -2.94 6.23 -12.08
N ILE A 44 -4.16 5.74 -11.87
CA ILE A 44 -4.45 4.88 -10.71
C ILE A 44 -4.19 3.43 -11.12
N LEU A 45 -3.21 2.81 -10.46
CA LEU A 45 -2.96 1.38 -10.53
C LEU A 45 -3.85 0.70 -9.49
N ASP A 46 -5.03 0.25 -9.93
CA ASP A 46 -5.99 -0.46 -9.08
C ASP A 46 -5.46 -1.85 -8.72
N ASN A 47 -5.40 -2.14 -7.42
CA ASN A 47 -4.95 -3.42 -6.92
C ASN A 47 -5.97 -4.11 -6.03
N THR A 48 -7.26 -3.78 -6.18
CA THR A 48 -8.33 -4.54 -5.53
C THR A 48 -8.42 -5.98 -6.07
N PRO A 49 -8.82 -6.94 -5.23
CA PRO A 49 -8.82 -8.37 -5.59
C PRO A 49 -9.91 -8.77 -6.60
N ASP A 50 -10.87 -7.91 -6.89
CA ASP A 50 -11.96 -8.14 -7.83
C ASP A 50 -11.57 -7.85 -9.30
N HIS A 51 -10.36 -7.34 -9.55
CA HIS A 51 -9.82 -7.15 -10.89
C HIS A 51 -8.88 -8.29 -11.31
N PRO A 52 -8.89 -8.70 -12.59
CA PRO A 52 -7.83 -9.54 -13.14
C PRO A 52 -6.46 -8.93 -12.84
N TYR A 53 -5.46 -9.75 -12.51
CA TYR A 53 -4.14 -9.25 -12.14
C TYR A 53 -3.54 -8.37 -13.26
N PRO A 54 -3.46 -7.04 -13.08
CA PRO A 54 -3.23 -6.12 -14.19
C PRO A 54 -1.74 -5.85 -14.45
N LEU A 55 -0.86 -6.24 -13.52
CA LEU A 55 0.54 -5.85 -13.53
C LEU A 55 1.42 -6.93 -14.18
N THR A 56 2.06 -6.60 -15.29
CA THR A 56 3.11 -7.44 -15.90
C THR A 56 4.45 -6.75 -15.78
N PHE A 57 5.49 -7.46 -15.34
CA PHE A 57 6.84 -6.91 -15.31
C PHE A 57 7.91 -7.94 -15.66
N CYS A 58 8.94 -7.48 -16.35
CA CYS A 58 10.12 -8.27 -16.69
C CYS A 58 11.34 -7.35 -16.69
N LYS A 59 12.30 -7.60 -15.78
CA LYS A 59 13.44 -6.70 -15.56
C LYS A 59 12.95 -5.28 -15.24
N GLY A 60 13.33 -4.27 -16.05
CA GLY A 60 12.92 -2.88 -15.87
C GLY A 60 11.61 -2.52 -16.55
N ASP A 61 11.09 -3.37 -17.43
CA ASP A 61 9.88 -3.11 -18.19
C ASP A 61 8.67 -3.50 -17.34
N SER A 62 7.67 -2.62 -17.28
CA SER A 62 6.46 -2.83 -16.50
C SER A 62 5.26 -2.24 -17.22
N HIS A 63 4.19 -3.02 -17.28
CA HIS A 63 2.91 -2.60 -17.84
C HIS A 63 1.83 -2.82 -16.79
N TYR A 64 0.90 -1.87 -16.75
CA TYR A 64 -0.36 -2.04 -16.05
C TYR A 64 -1.47 -2.09 -17.10
N GLU A 65 -2.06 -3.27 -17.29
CA GLU A 65 -2.87 -3.59 -18.47
C GLU A 65 -2.07 -3.27 -19.74
N ASP A 66 -2.59 -2.42 -20.62
CA ASP A 66 -1.92 -1.98 -21.85
C ASP A 66 -1.05 -0.72 -21.66
N LEU A 67 -1.02 -0.14 -20.46
CA LEU A 67 -0.25 1.06 -20.17
C LEU A 67 1.22 0.74 -19.86
N ASP A 68 2.13 1.26 -20.67
CA ASP A 68 3.56 1.27 -20.38
C ASP A 68 3.88 2.22 -19.21
N LEU A 69 4.54 1.69 -18.18
CA LEU A 69 4.95 2.43 -16.99
C LEU A 69 6.37 3.01 -17.09
N SER A 70 7.06 2.86 -18.22
CA SER A 70 8.46 3.29 -18.40
C SER A 70 8.68 4.78 -18.08
N ASN A 71 7.70 5.63 -18.39
CA ASN A 71 7.75 7.08 -18.16
C ASN A 71 7.27 7.51 -16.76
N THR A 72 6.67 6.60 -15.99
CA THR A 72 6.19 6.90 -14.63
C THR A 72 7.26 6.53 -13.61
N LYS A 73 7.90 7.54 -13.01
CA LYS A 73 9.00 7.33 -12.06
C LYS A 73 8.59 7.51 -10.60
N VAL A 74 7.45 8.12 -10.33
CA VAL A 74 6.99 8.40 -8.96
C VAL A 74 5.63 7.75 -8.74
N TYR A 75 5.50 7.05 -7.62
CA TYR A 75 4.25 6.38 -7.24
C TYR A 75 3.84 6.74 -5.82
N PHE A 76 2.58 7.11 -5.64
CA PHE A 76 1.96 7.19 -4.33
C PHE A 76 1.34 5.85 -3.95
N LEU A 77 1.89 5.18 -2.93
CA LEU A 77 1.35 3.95 -2.36
C LEU A 77 0.31 4.27 -1.28
N ARG A 78 -0.97 4.24 -1.69
CA ARG A 78 -2.10 4.47 -0.78
C ARG A 78 -2.54 3.19 -0.09
N ALA A 79 -2.75 2.14 -0.87
CA ALA A 79 -3.25 0.87 -0.38
C ALA A 79 -2.61 -0.30 -1.12
N LEU A 80 -2.35 -1.37 -0.36
CA LEU A 80 -2.00 -2.67 -0.89
C LEU A 80 -2.96 -3.68 -0.26
N PHE A 81 -3.90 -4.18 -1.06
CA PHE A 81 -4.88 -5.15 -0.58
C PHE A 81 -4.18 -6.49 -0.34
N LEU A 82 -3.83 -6.72 0.93
CA LEU A 82 -3.20 -7.93 1.40
C LEU A 82 -4.21 -9.10 1.38
N PRO A 83 -3.78 -10.32 1.06
CA PRO A 83 -4.60 -11.50 1.31
C PRO A 83 -4.85 -11.58 2.82
N THR A 84 -6.12 -11.58 3.23
CA THR A 84 -6.47 -11.92 4.61
C THR A 84 -5.96 -13.34 4.93
N PRO A 85 -5.37 -13.58 6.11
CA PRO A 85 -4.73 -14.86 6.39
C PRO A 85 -5.71 -16.03 6.28
N ALA A 86 -5.22 -17.09 5.63
CA ALA A 86 -5.75 -18.44 5.76
C ALA A 86 -5.45 -18.96 7.17
N PHE A 87 -6.47 -19.40 7.89
CA PHE A 87 -6.32 -20.18 9.12
C PHE A 87 -6.15 -21.68 8.80
N ASP A 88 -5.59 -22.39 9.78
CA ASP A 88 -5.20 -23.81 9.85
C ASP A 88 -5.82 -24.75 8.79
N ALA A 89 -4.98 -25.21 7.86
CA ALA A 89 -5.34 -26.16 6.80
C ALA A 89 -5.74 -27.55 7.33
N SER A 90 -5.51 -27.87 8.61
CA SER A 90 -5.89 -29.18 9.18
C SER A 90 -7.35 -29.26 9.62
N THR A 91 -8.02 -28.12 9.90
CA THR A 91 -9.41 -28.10 10.37
C THR A 91 -10.44 -27.79 9.27
N ILE A 92 -9.98 -27.45 8.06
CA ILE A 92 -10.79 -26.82 7.00
C ILE A 92 -10.86 -27.67 5.71
N GLU A 93 -10.33 -28.90 5.67
CA GLU A 93 -10.52 -29.78 4.50
C GLU A 93 -12.00 -30.04 4.17
N VAL A 94 -12.90 -29.96 5.16
CA VAL A 94 -14.34 -30.13 4.97
C VAL A 94 -15.05 -28.82 4.56
N GLN A 95 -14.41 -27.66 4.75
CA GLN A 95 -15.04 -26.33 4.53
C GLN A 95 -14.48 -25.57 3.32
N MET A 96 -13.25 -25.85 2.88
CA MET A 96 -12.72 -25.30 1.64
C MET A 96 -12.99 -26.28 0.49
N LYS A 97 -14.05 -26.00 -0.27
CA LYS A 97 -14.16 -26.52 -1.64
C LYS A 97 -12.88 -26.17 -2.42
N ALA A 98 -12.54 -26.95 -3.44
CA ALA A 98 -11.36 -26.73 -4.29
C ALA A 98 -11.16 -25.27 -4.73
N ASP A 99 -12.26 -24.55 -4.96
CA ASP A 99 -12.27 -23.14 -5.36
C ASP A 99 -11.68 -22.18 -4.31
N GLY A 100 -11.82 -22.48 -3.02
CA GLY A 100 -11.31 -21.65 -1.92
C GLY A 100 -9.78 -21.66 -1.82
N TYR A 101 -9.17 -22.83 -2.05
CA TYR A 101 -7.71 -22.95 -2.07
C TYR A 101 -7.11 -22.27 -3.31
N LEU A 102 -7.75 -22.44 -4.47
CA LEU A 102 -7.34 -21.77 -5.71
C LEU A 102 -7.42 -20.24 -5.58
N ALA A 103 -8.50 -19.72 -5.00
CA ALA A 103 -8.66 -18.28 -4.76
C ALA A 103 -7.59 -17.74 -3.80
N TYR A 104 -7.32 -18.45 -2.69
CA TYR A 104 -6.25 -18.06 -1.77
C TYR A 104 -4.87 -18.07 -2.44
N ALA A 105 -4.55 -19.12 -3.20
CA ALA A 105 -3.30 -19.21 -3.93
C ALA A 105 -3.14 -18.06 -4.93
N ALA A 106 -4.19 -17.76 -5.70
CA ALA A 106 -4.19 -16.63 -6.64
C ALA A 106 -3.94 -15.29 -5.94
N GLU A 107 -4.61 -15.03 -4.81
CA GLU A 107 -4.41 -13.81 -4.03
C GLU A 107 -3.00 -13.71 -3.43
N ARG A 108 -2.43 -14.83 -3.01
CA ARG A 108 -1.05 -14.89 -2.51
C ARG A 108 -0.03 -14.59 -3.62
N GLU A 109 -0.22 -15.16 -4.81
CA GLU A 109 0.64 -14.87 -5.98
C GLU A 109 0.51 -13.41 -6.40
N ARG A 110 -0.72 -12.88 -6.47
CA ARG A 110 -1.03 -11.47 -6.75
C ARG A 110 -0.28 -10.55 -5.80
N TYR A 111 -0.36 -10.82 -4.50
CA TYR A 111 0.36 -10.07 -3.48
C TYR A 111 1.88 -10.16 -3.62
N ALA A 112 2.42 -11.37 -3.81
CA ALA A 112 3.85 -11.58 -3.96
C ALA A 112 4.41 -10.81 -5.16
N ALA A 113 3.67 -10.77 -6.26
CA ALA A 113 4.06 -10.06 -7.47
C ALA A 113 4.03 -8.54 -7.28
N TRP A 114 2.96 -7.98 -6.69
CA TRP A 114 2.90 -6.56 -6.31
C TRP A 114 4.01 -6.15 -5.34
N LEU A 115 4.22 -6.94 -4.28
CA LEU A 115 5.27 -6.70 -3.30
C LEU A 115 6.64 -6.70 -3.97
N SER A 116 6.91 -7.64 -4.88
CA SER A 116 8.18 -7.74 -5.61
C SER A 116 8.40 -6.53 -6.53
N TRP A 117 7.36 -6.07 -7.21
CA TRP A 117 7.43 -4.88 -8.07
C TRP A 117 7.70 -3.60 -7.24
N LEU A 118 7.04 -3.45 -6.09
CA LEU A 118 7.26 -2.35 -5.16
C LEU A 118 8.68 -2.37 -4.57
N LYS A 119 9.13 -3.54 -4.12
CA LYS A 119 10.48 -3.74 -3.55
C LYS A 119 11.59 -3.54 -4.57
N SER A 120 11.32 -3.80 -5.85
CA SER A 120 12.30 -3.60 -6.92
C SER A 120 12.43 -2.15 -7.39
N ALA A 121 11.55 -1.24 -6.93
CA ALA A 121 11.54 0.15 -7.37
C ALA A 121 12.92 0.86 -7.37
N PRO A 122 13.76 0.74 -6.33
CA PRO A 122 15.09 1.37 -6.31
C PRO A 122 16.03 0.87 -7.42
N PHE A 123 15.92 -0.38 -7.85
CA PHE A 123 16.76 -0.94 -8.93
C PHE A 123 16.38 -0.40 -10.31
N HIS A 124 15.21 0.22 -10.43
CA HIS A 124 14.65 0.72 -11.70
C HIS A 124 14.44 2.24 -11.70
N GLY A 125 15.02 2.95 -10.73
CA GLY A 125 14.89 4.40 -10.61
C GLY A 125 13.46 4.87 -10.34
N ARG A 126 12.62 4.03 -9.74
CA ARG A 126 11.27 4.38 -9.30
C ARG A 126 11.29 4.81 -7.84
N VAL A 127 10.51 5.83 -7.51
CA VAL A 127 10.29 6.33 -6.15
C VAL A 127 8.88 5.94 -5.70
N ILE A 128 8.77 5.32 -4.52
CA ILE A 128 7.48 4.93 -3.92
C ILE A 128 7.27 5.76 -2.64
N VAL A 129 6.12 6.42 -2.54
CA VAL A 129 5.72 7.28 -1.43
C VAL A 129 4.36 6.81 -0.88
N ASN A 130 4.21 6.24 0.30
CA ASN A 130 5.27 5.85 1.23
C ASN A 130 5.93 4.55 0.75
N PRO A 131 7.20 4.29 1.12
CA PRO A 131 7.84 3.02 0.84
C PRO A 131 7.00 1.83 1.35
N VAL A 132 6.99 0.72 0.63
CA VAL A 132 6.17 -0.46 0.99
C VAL A 132 6.46 -0.99 2.40
N ASP A 133 7.70 -0.87 2.88
CA ASP A 133 8.07 -1.24 4.24
C ASP A 133 7.39 -0.36 5.30
N THR A 134 7.18 0.91 4.99
CA THR A 134 6.43 1.84 5.84
C THR A 134 4.94 1.52 5.82
N LEU A 135 4.40 1.04 4.69
CA LEU A 135 3.01 0.62 4.64
C LEU A 135 2.75 -0.57 5.59
N LEU A 136 3.62 -1.57 5.57
CA LEU A 136 3.43 -2.80 6.33
C LEU A 136 3.50 -2.59 7.86
N ILE A 137 4.29 -1.62 8.33
CA ILE A 137 4.33 -1.29 9.77
C ILE A 137 3.03 -0.67 10.28
N HIS A 138 2.16 -0.10 9.41
CA HIS A 138 0.86 0.45 9.84
C HIS A 138 -0.03 -0.57 10.57
N PHE A 139 0.19 -1.86 10.33
CA PHE A 139 -0.53 -2.94 11.01
C PHE A 139 0.04 -3.30 12.39
N ALA A 140 1.19 -2.75 12.78
CA ALA A 140 1.93 -3.08 14.00
C ALA A 140 1.83 -1.97 15.06
N LYS A 141 0.62 -1.64 15.50
CA LYS A 141 0.41 -0.57 16.50
C LYS A 141 1.27 -0.71 17.77
N PRO A 142 1.46 -1.91 18.35
CA PRO A 142 2.32 -2.03 19.52
C PRO A 142 3.76 -1.61 19.23
N TYR A 143 4.29 -1.97 18.06
CA TYR A 143 5.62 -1.55 17.62
C TYR A 143 5.73 -0.02 17.53
N HIS A 144 4.72 0.66 16.98
CA HIS A 144 4.70 2.13 16.93
C HIS A 144 4.76 2.77 18.33
N LEU A 145 4.06 2.20 19.32
CA LEU A 145 4.10 2.72 20.69
C LEU A 145 5.50 2.58 21.30
N GLU A 146 6.20 1.48 21.01
CA GLU A 146 7.59 1.31 21.45
C GLU A 146 8.53 2.31 20.77
N CYS A 147 8.38 2.54 19.46
CA CYS A 147 9.16 3.56 18.75
C CYS A 147 8.96 4.97 19.34
N LEU A 148 7.71 5.34 19.62
CA LEU A 148 7.37 6.63 20.23
C LEU A 148 7.97 6.75 21.63
N ARG A 149 7.84 5.70 22.45
CA ARG A 149 8.43 5.67 23.80
C ARG A 149 9.95 5.81 23.75
N ALA A 150 10.62 5.09 22.85
CA ALA A 150 12.06 5.17 22.65
C ALA A 150 12.53 6.56 22.20
N ALA A 151 11.68 7.27 21.45
CA ALA A 151 11.92 8.66 21.04
C ALA A 151 11.58 9.70 22.13
N GLY A 152 11.17 9.26 23.33
CA GLY A 152 10.77 10.16 24.42
C GLY A 152 9.40 10.81 24.22
N VAL A 153 8.60 10.33 23.26
CA VAL A 153 7.22 10.79 23.06
C VAL A 153 6.32 10.09 24.08
N PRO A 154 5.53 10.84 24.88
CA PRO A 154 4.58 10.23 25.80
C PRO A 154 3.55 9.38 25.05
N VAL A 155 3.37 8.14 25.52
CA VAL A 155 2.36 7.21 25.01
C VAL A 155 1.51 6.66 26.16
N PRO A 156 0.23 6.30 25.92
CA PRO A 156 -0.59 5.65 26.94
C PRO A 156 0.03 4.34 27.41
N GLU A 157 -0.15 4.01 28.69
CA GLU A 157 0.12 2.66 29.16
C GLU A 157 -0.76 1.67 28.38
N THR A 158 -0.14 0.65 27.78
CA THR A 158 -0.80 -0.24 26.83
C THR A 158 -0.44 -1.69 27.15
N LEU A 159 -1.46 -2.53 27.27
CA LEU A 159 -1.32 -3.97 27.42
C LEU A 159 -1.71 -4.67 26.12
N VAL A 160 -0.87 -5.61 25.66
CA VAL A 160 -1.18 -6.54 24.56
C VAL A 160 -1.09 -7.95 25.13
N THR A 161 -2.20 -8.67 25.18
CA THR A 161 -2.27 -10.01 25.78
C THR A 161 -3.44 -10.81 25.22
N SER A 162 -3.31 -12.13 25.21
CA SER A 162 -4.41 -13.08 25.03
C SER A 162 -4.94 -13.64 26.37
N ASP A 163 -4.28 -13.31 27.48
CA ASP A 163 -4.60 -13.78 28.83
C ASP A 163 -5.65 -12.87 29.50
N PRO A 164 -6.85 -13.38 29.81
CA PRO A 164 -7.94 -12.59 30.39
C PRO A 164 -7.64 -12.09 31.81
N GLU A 165 -6.86 -12.83 32.61
CA GLU A 165 -6.54 -12.41 33.99
C GLU A 165 -5.69 -11.14 33.98
N LYS A 166 -4.76 -11.04 33.02
CA LYS A 166 -3.95 -9.82 32.82
C LYS A 166 -4.78 -8.63 32.38
N VAL A 167 -5.81 -8.83 31.56
CA VAL A 167 -6.74 -7.75 31.17
C VAL A 167 -7.49 -7.23 32.39
N LEU A 168 -8.03 -8.13 33.22
CA LEU A 168 -8.76 -7.77 34.43
C LEU A 168 -7.87 -6.97 35.39
N ALA A 169 -6.67 -7.45 35.67
CA ALA A 169 -5.69 -6.75 36.51
C ALA A 169 -5.35 -5.35 35.96
N PHE A 170 -5.17 -5.22 34.65
CA PHE A 170 -4.86 -3.94 34.00
C PHE A 170 -6.02 -2.92 34.09
N SER A 171 -7.27 -3.40 34.15
CA SER A 171 -8.46 -2.55 34.26
C SER A 171 -8.87 -2.16 35.69
N GLN A 172 -8.26 -2.73 36.73
CA GLN A 172 -8.79 -2.64 38.10
C GLN A 172 -9.02 -1.21 38.60
N ASP A 173 -8.16 -0.26 38.23
CA ASP A 173 -8.18 1.11 38.77
C ASP A 173 -8.31 2.20 37.68
N ARG A 174 -8.79 1.85 36.48
CA ARG A 174 -8.84 2.79 35.35
C ARG A 174 -9.83 2.40 34.27
N ASP A 175 -10.33 3.42 33.55
CA ASP A 175 -11.01 3.20 32.28
C ASP A 175 -10.01 2.74 31.21
N ILE A 176 -10.38 1.71 30.46
CA ILE A 176 -9.56 1.15 29.39
C ILE A 176 -10.28 1.22 28.04
N VAL A 177 -9.51 1.40 26.97
CA VAL A 177 -10.00 1.32 25.60
C VAL A 177 -9.44 0.07 24.94
N TYR A 178 -10.33 -0.85 24.56
CA TYR A 178 -9.95 -2.00 23.75
C TYR A 178 -9.81 -1.61 22.28
N LYS A 179 -8.70 -2.03 21.66
CA LYS A 179 -8.47 -1.89 20.21
C LYS A 179 -7.82 -3.17 19.67
N PRO A 180 -8.21 -3.65 18.48
CA PRO A 180 -7.48 -4.71 17.78
C PRO A 180 -6.00 -4.35 17.57
N VAL A 181 -5.12 -5.33 17.79
CA VAL A 181 -3.65 -5.21 17.69
C VAL A 181 -3.22 -4.80 16.29
N ALA A 182 -3.82 -5.42 15.29
CA ALA A 182 -3.71 -5.06 13.89
C ALA A 182 -5.08 -4.61 13.36
N GLY A 183 -5.07 -3.73 12.36
CA GLY A 183 -6.27 -3.22 11.69
C GLY A 183 -6.43 -1.71 11.83
N GLY A 184 -6.76 -1.07 10.72
CA GLY A 184 -6.83 0.38 10.57
C GLY A 184 -5.93 0.85 9.43
N ALA A 185 -6.53 1.03 8.26
CA ALA A 185 -6.03 1.84 7.14
C ALA A 185 -7.24 2.42 6.41
#